data_AF-A0A1W9MA69-F1
#
_entry.id   AF-A0A1W9MA69-F1
#
_cell.length_a   1.000
_cell.length_b   1.000
_cell.length_c   1.000
_cell.angle_alpha   90.00
_cell.angle_beta   90.00
_cell.angle_gamma   90.00
#
_symmetry.space_group_name_H-M   'P 1'
#
loop_
_entity.id
_entity.type
_entity.pdbx_description
1 polymer ?
#
loop_
_entity_poly.entity_id
_entity_poly.type
_entity_poly.pdbx_seq_one_letter_code
_entity_poly.pdbx_strand_id
1 'polypeptide(L)'
;MEETPKREQELMTLRRDYDTIKDSYNSLMERKLDADIAVSMERKSKGERFRILDLAKVPQKPVSPDVKKLLMMAVAAGIGLGGGLIFLLDLLDTSLRRPEDIESLLKIPVLATIPNVYYRSVDKVKQRLDQGLSLFFVLIDVMLLGMFAILAAKGTEYVMGKLSKYVPFFSTFVN
;
A
#
# COMPACT_ATOMS: atom_id res chain seq x y z
N MET A 1 -61.72 -65.44 60.21
CA MET A 1 -61.52 -65.06 58.78
C MET A 1 -61.80 -63.57 58.58
N GLU A 2 -61.41 -62.69 59.50
CA GLU A 2 -61.82 -61.26 59.50
C GLU A 2 -60.75 -60.27 58.99
N GLU A 3 -59.59 -60.74 58.53
CA GLU A 3 -58.50 -59.85 58.06
C GLU A 3 -58.48 -59.59 56.55
N THR A 4 -59.23 -60.35 55.76
CA THR A 4 -59.28 -60.23 54.29
C THR A 4 -59.64 -58.82 53.81
N PRO A 5 -60.66 -58.11 54.34
CA PRO A 5 -61.02 -56.77 53.85
C PRO A 5 -59.99 -55.69 54.21
N LYS A 6 -59.22 -55.84 55.30
CA LYS A 6 -58.16 -54.89 55.68
C LYS A 6 -56.95 -55.01 54.76
N ARG A 7 -56.53 -56.23 54.39
CA ARG A 7 -55.43 -56.45 53.44
C ARG A 7 -55.75 -55.95 52.03
N GLU A 8 -57.01 -56.05 51.60
CA GLU A 8 -57.43 -55.52 50.30
C GLU A 8 -57.38 -53.99 50.24
N GLN A 9 -57.78 -53.29 51.31
CA GLN A 9 -57.63 -51.83 51.40
C GLN A 9 -56.16 -51.38 51.43
N GLU A 10 -55.31 -52.10 52.16
CA GLU A 10 -53.89 -51.81 52.26
C GLU A 10 -53.18 -52.00 50.90
N LEU A 11 -53.52 -53.07 50.17
CA LEU A 11 -53.04 -53.30 48.80
C LEU A 11 -53.53 -52.25 47.80
N MET A 12 -54.77 -51.78 47.91
CA MET A 12 -55.29 -50.70 47.07
C MET A 12 -54.55 -49.38 47.33
N THR A 13 -54.28 -49.06 48.60
CA THR A 13 -53.54 -47.85 48.99
C THR A 13 -52.11 -47.93 48.44
N LEU A 14 -51.44 -49.06 48.65
CA LEU A 14 -50.08 -49.29 48.18
C LEU A 14 -49.98 -49.23 46.64
N ARG A 15 -50.97 -49.76 45.92
CA ARG A 15 -51.04 -49.64 44.45
C ARG A 15 -51.20 -48.20 43.99
N ARG A 16 -52.12 -47.45 44.61
CA ARG A 16 -52.34 -46.04 44.27
C ARG A 16 -51.10 -45.20 44.51
N ASP A 17 -50.41 -45.43 45.62
CA ASP A 17 -49.17 -44.73 45.97
C ASP A 17 -48.04 -45.10 45.00
N TYR A 18 -47.93 -46.38 44.62
CA TYR A 18 -47.00 -46.82 43.59
C TYR A 18 -47.25 -46.14 42.24
N ASP A 19 -48.50 -46.09 41.79
CA ASP A 19 -48.87 -45.45 40.53
C ASP A 19 -48.58 -43.94 40.56
N THR A 20 -48.90 -43.27 41.68
CA THR A 20 -48.60 -41.83 41.87
C THR A 20 -47.10 -41.54 41.82
N ILE A 21 -46.28 -42.38 42.46
CA ILE A 21 -44.81 -42.26 42.46
C ILE A 21 -44.27 -42.52 41.06
N LYS A 22 -44.79 -43.52 40.35
CA LYS A 22 -44.40 -43.86 38.98
C LYS A 22 -44.71 -42.74 38.01
N ASP A 23 -45.88 -42.12 38.12
CA ASP A 23 -46.27 -40.98 37.28
C ASP A 23 -45.39 -39.76 37.56
N SER A 24 -45.11 -39.48 38.83
CA SER A 24 -44.17 -38.41 39.23
C SER A 24 -42.77 -38.66 38.66
N TYR A 25 -42.25 -39.88 38.77
CA TYR A 25 -40.97 -40.28 38.20
C TYR A 25 -40.92 -40.09 36.68
N ASN A 26 -41.96 -40.55 35.97
CA ASN A 26 -42.05 -40.39 34.53
C ASN A 26 -42.05 -38.91 34.12
N SER A 27 -42.79 -38.06 34.84
CA SER A 27 -42.83 -36.62 34.57
C SER A 27 -41.47 -35.93 34.77
N LEU A 28 -40.70 -36.35 35.78
CA LEU A 28 -39.36 -35.83 36.04
C LEU A 28 -38.36 -36.33 34.99
N MET A 29 -38.49 -37.57 34.54
CA MET A 29 -37.69 -38.15 33.47
C MET A 29 -37.90 -37.41 32.15
N GLU A 30 -39.16 -37.11 31.81
CA GLU A 30 -39.51 -36.37 30.60
C GLU A 30 -38.93 -34.95 30.63
N ARG A 31 -39.11 -34.22 31.74
CA ARG A 31 -38.51 -32.88 31.92
C ARG A 31 -36.98 -32.91 31.83
N LYS A 32 -36.33 -33.97 32.32
CA LYS A 32 -34.88 -34.15 32.19
C LYS A 32 -34.48 -34.34 30.73
N LEU A 33 -35.18 -35.20 29.99
CA LEU A 33 -34.92 -35.45 28.57
C LEU A 33 -35.10 -34.18 27.74
N ASP A 34 -36.16 -33.42 27.99
CA ASP A 34 -36.39 -32.14 27.31
C ASP A 34 -35.27 -31.12 27.58
N ALA A 35 -34.83 -31.03 28.84
CA ALA A 35 -33.72 -30.16 29.21
C ALA A 35 -32.40 -30.60 28.56
N ASP A 36 -32.09 -31.90 28.54
CA ASP A 36 -30.89 -32.44 27.90
C ASP A 36 -30.91 -32.19 26.38
N ILE A 37 -32.07 -32.35 25.73
CA ILE A 37 -32.25 -32.02 24.31
C ILE A 37 -32.04 -30.53 24.09
N ALA A 38 -32.66 -29.66 24.89
CA ALA A 38 -32.52 -28.21 24.79
C ALA A 38 -31.06 -27.76 24.96
N VAL A 39 -30.34 -28.30 25.95
CA VAL A 39 -28.92 -28.02 26.18
C VAL A 39 -28.06 -28.52 25.02
N SER A 40 -28.35 -29.70 24.46
CA SER A 40 -27.61 -30.23 23.32
C SER A 40 -27.84 -29.43 22.04
N MET A 41 -29.06 -28.93 21.83
CA MET A 41 -29.44 -28.06 20.73
C MET A 41 -28.80 -26.69 20.87
N GLU A 42 -28.79 -26.12 22.08
CA GLU A 42 -28.11 -24.86 22.36
C GLU A 42 -26.60 -24.99 22.17
N ARG A 43 -25.97 -26.07 22.63
CA ARG A 43 -24.53 -26.33 22.38
C ARG A 43 -24.24 -26.50 20.89
N LYS A 44 -25.09 -27.22 20.14
CA LYS A 44 -24.94 -27.39 18.68
C LYS A 44 -25.24 -26.12 17.89
N SER A 45 -26.13 -25.25 18.39
CA SER A 45 -26.57 -24.04 17.71
C SER A 45 -25.80 -22.78 18.14
N LYS A 46 -25.16 -22.78 19.32
CA LYS A 46 -24.15 -21.78 19.76
C LYS A 46 -22.82 -21.95 19.05
N GLY A 47 -22.60 -23.08 18.38
CA GLY A 47 -21.66 -23.14 17.28
C GLY A 47 -22.23 -22.31 16.15
N GLU A 48 -22.04 -20.99 16.22
CA GLU A 48 -22.26 -20.07 15.11
C GLU A 48 -21.76 -20.77 13.85
N ARG A 49 -22.69 -21.08 12.93
CA ARG A 49 -22.34 -21.59 11.62
C ARG A 49 -21.67 -20.44 10.89
N PHE A 50 -20.39 -20.23 11.17
CA PHE A 50 -19.50 -19.38 10.40
C PHE A 50 -19.38 -20.01 9.01
N ARG A 51 -20.38 -19.77 8.15
CA ARG A 51 -20.18 -19.87 6.71
C ARG A 51 -19.29 -18.71 6.36
N ILE A 52 -18.07 -19.02 5.96
CA ILE A 52 -17.20 -18.08 5.26
C ILE A 52 -17.94 -17.70 3.98
N LEU A 53 -18.62 -16.55 4.01
CA LEU A 53 -19.42 -16.06 2.90
C LEU A 53 -18.54 -15.39 1.84
N ASP A 54 -17.42 -14.80 2.28
CA ASP A 54 -16.41 -14.23 1.40
C ASP A 54 -15.01 -14.58 1.94
N LEU A 55 -14.17 -15.13 1.08
CA LEU A 55 -12.78 -15.44 1.38
C LEU A 55 -11.99 -14.14 1.37
N ALA A 56 -11.07 -13.96 2.32
CA ALA A 56 -10.21 -12.79 2.35
C ALA A 56 -9.43 -12.67 1.02
N LYS A 57 -9.82 -11.69 0.19
CA LYS A 57 -9.11 -11.39 -1.06
C LYS A 57 -7.87 -10.59 -0.72
N VAL A 58 -6.71 -11.13 -1.11
CA VAL A 58 -5.46 -10.38 -1.13
C VAL A 58 -5.66 -9.13 -1.99
N PRO A 59 -5.27 -7.93 -1.50
CA PRO A 59 -5.49 -6.71 -2.24
C PRO A 59 -4.72 -6.74 -3.56
N GLN A 60 -5.44 -6.64 -4.68
CA GLN A 60 -4.84 -6.61 -6.03
C GLN A 60 -4.13 -5.29 -6.35
N LYS A 61 -4.22 -4.31 -5.46
CA LYS A 61 -3.56 -3.01 -5.59
C LYS A 61 -2.96 -2.63 -4.23
N PRO A 62 -1.70 -2.18 -4.21
CA PRO A 62 -1.09 -1.69 -2.97
C PRO A 62 -1.92 -0.52 -2.42
N VAL A 63 -2.23 -0.58 -1.13
CA VAL A 63 -3.02 0.44 -0.41
C VAL A 63 -2.27 1.77 -0.32
N SER A 64 -0.94 1.70 -0.36
CA SER A 64 -0.01 2.84 -0.29
C SER A 64 1.30 2.47 -1.01
N PRO A 65 2.03 3.42 -1.64
CA PRO A 65 1.69 4.80 -1.97
C PRO A 65 1.11 4.96 -3.39
N ASP A 66 0.35 6.04 -3.61
CA ASP A 66 -0.11 6.47 -4.95
C ASP A 66 1.07 6.94 -5.81
N VAL A 67 1.76 5.98 -6.43
CA VAL A 67 2.95 6.20 -7.25
C VAL A 67 2.75 7.22 -8.36
N LYS A 68 1.54 7.31 -8.93
CA LYS A 68 1.20 8.33 -9.95
C LYS A 68 1.32 9.76 -9.42
N LYS A 69 0.90 9.98 -8.17
CA LYS A 69 0.96 11.30 -7.52
C LYS A 69 2.39 11.66 -7.14
N LEU A 70 3.13 10.71 -6.57
CA LEU A 70 4.55 10.90 -6.27
C LEU A 70 5.37 11.21 -7.52
N LEU A 71 5.06 10.55 -8.65
CA LEU A 71 5.69 10.78 -9.94
C LEU A 71 5.46 12.18 -10.48
N MET A 72 4.21 12.66 -10.46
CA MET A 72 3.90 14.03 -10.87
C MET A 72 4.64 15.08 -10.02
N MET A 73 4.72 14.86 -8.70
CA MET A 73 5.45 15.77 -7.82
C MET A 73 6.97 15.73 -8.05
N ALA A 74 7.55 14.55 -8.29
CA ALA A 74 8.98 14.41 -8.56
C ALA A 74 9.40 15.11 -9.87
N VAL A 75 8.61 14.95 -10.94
CA VAL A 75 8.86 15.64 -12.22
C VAL A 75 8.73 17.15 -12.06
N ALA A 76 7.68 17.62 -11.39
CA ALA A 76 7.50 19.05 -11.13
C ALA A 76 8.65 19.63 -10.30
N ALA A 77 9.09 18.92 -9.26
CA ALA A 77 10.22 19.32 -8.43
C ALA A 77 11.55 19.31 -9.20
N GLY A 78 11.79 18.32 -10.05
CA GLY A 78 13.00 18.24 -10.88
C GLY A 78 13.11 19.40 -11.86
N ILE A 79 12.02 19.72 -12.58
CA ILE A 79 11.97 20.87 -13.49
C ILE A 79 12.15 22.18 -12.71
N GLY A 80 11.46 22.31 -11.57
CA GLY A 80 11.56 23.49 -10.71
C GLY A 80 12.97 23.72 -10.17
N LEU A 81 13.64 22.66 -9.70
CA LEU A 81 15.01 22.74 -9.19
C LEU A 81 16.02 22.97 -10.31
N GLY A 82 15.90 22.27 -11.44
CA GLY A 82 16.80 22.48 -12.58
C GLY A 82 16.71 23.89 -13.15
N GLY A 83 15.50 24.36 -13.42
CA GLY A 83 15.25 25.72 -13.88
C GLY A 83 15.65 26.77 -12.84
N GLY A 84 15.32 26.53 -11.57
CA GLY A 84 15.69 27.42 -10.47
C GLY A 84 17.19 27.53 -10.27
N LEU A 85 17.94 26.42 -10.39
CA LEU A 85 19.40 26.43 -10.30
C LEU A 85 20.02 27.19 -11.47
N ILE A 86 19.56 26.98 -12.70
CA ILE A 86 20.05 27.72 -13.87
C ILE A 86 19.78 29.21 -13.69
N PHE A 87 18.56 29.58 -13.29
CA PHE A 87 18.19 30.97 -13.05
C PHE A 87 19.02 31.60 -11.93
N LEU A 88 19.29 30.86 -10.85
CA LEU A 88 20.12 31.34 -9.75
C LEU A 88 21.58 31.51 -10.20
N LEU A 89 22.12 30.56 -10.96
CA LEU A 89 23.45 30.66 -11.56
C LEU A 89 23.56 31.87 -12.50
N ASP A 90 22.53 32.12 -13.31
CA ASP A 90 22.46 33.27 -14.22
C ASP A 90 22.39 34.60 -13.44
N LEU A 91 21.64 34.64 -12.33
CA LEU A 91 21.55 35.82 -11.48
C LEU A 91 22.86 36.12 -10.71
N LEU A 92 23.62 35.07 -10.39
CA LEU A 92 24.95 35.20 -9.76
C LEU A 92 26.05 35.47 -10.81
N ASP A 93 25.81 35.18 -12.09
CA ASP A 93 26.75 35.45 -13.16
C ASP A 93 26.75 36.95 -13.50
N THR A 94 27.77 37.66 -13.01
CA THR A 94 27.96 39.10 -13.29
C THR A 94 28.75 39.33 -14.59
N SER A 95 28.71 38.39 -15.54
CA SER A 95 29.41 38.52 -16.82
C SER A 95 28.69 39.49 -17.76
N LEU A 96 29.30 40.65 -17.99
CA LEU A 96 28.85 41.62 -19.00
C LEU A 96 29.12 41.06 -20.40
N ARG A 97 28.13 40.37 -20.97
CA ARG A 97 28.24 39.76 -22.31
C ARG A 97 27.62 40.60 -23.41
N ARG A 98 26.71 41.50 -23.05
CA ARG A 98 26.00 42.33 -24.01
C ARG A 98 26.56 43.75 -24.02
N PRO A 99 26.68 44.38 -25.20
CA PRO A 99 27.12 45.77 -25.29
C PRO A 99 26.17 46.73 -24.55
N GLU A 100 24.87 46.41 -24.47
CA GLU A 100 23.89 47.20 -23.71
C GLU A 100 24.16 47.20 -22.19
N ASP A 101 24.70 46.11 -21.66
CA ASP A 101 25.07 45.99 -20.23
C ASP A 101 26.29 46.91 -19.91
N ILE A 102 27.15 47.17 -20.91
CA ILE A 102 28.32 48.06 -20.78
C ILE A 102 27.90 49.53 -20.89
N GLU A 103 27.03 49.86 -21.86
CA GLU A 103 26.52 51.22 -22.04
C GLU A 103 25.72 51.70 -20.84
N SER A 104 24.90 50.84 -20.24
CA SER A 104 24.09 51.17 -19.06
C SER A 104 24.94 51.36 -17.80
N LEU A 105 26.02 50.58 -17.64
CA LEU A 105 26.89 50.65 -16.47
C LEU A 105 27.86 51.84 -16.52
N LEU A 106 28.48 52.08 -17.68
CA LEU A 106 29.49 53.13 -17.85
C LEU A 106 28.92 54.45 -18.41
N LYS A 107 27.69 54.46 -18.93
CA LYS A 107 27.03 55.61 -19.60
C LYS A 107 27.84 56.20 -20.77
N ILE A 108 28.57 55.35 -21.49
CA ILE A 108 29.38 55.72 -22.66
C ILE A 108 28.88 54.91 -23.85
N PRO A 109 28.64 55.52 -25.03
CA PRO A 109 28.20 54.78 -26.21
C PRO A 109 29.28 53.81 -26.70
N VAL A 110 28.89 52.59 -27.05
CA VAL A 110 29.79 51.57 -27.63
C VAL A 110 30.07 51.95 -29.08
N LEU A 111 31.32 52.38 -29.34
CA LEU A 111 31.74 52.86 -30.66
C LEU A 111 31.93 51.74 -31.69
N ALA A 112 32.32 50.54 -31.24
CA ALA A 112 32.46 49.35 -32.08
C ALA A 112 32.49 48.09 -31.22
N THR A 113 31.87 47.00 -31.69
CA THR A 113 32.01 45.67 -31.11
C THR A 113 32.94 44.85 -32.00
N ILE A 114 34.06 44.38 -31.44
CA ILE A 114 34.97 43.48 -32.14
C ILE A 114 34.46 42.06 -31.94
N PRO A 115 33.94 41.39 -32.99
CA PRO A 115 33.54 39.99 -32.85
C PRO A 115 34.77 39.15 -32.54
N ASN A 116 34.66 38.27 -31.54
CA ASN A 116 35.72 37.33 -31.23
C ASN A 116 35.88 36.35 -32.42
N VAL A 117 36.93 36.54 -33.22
CA VAL A 117 37.25 35.68 -34.34
C VAL A 117 38.00 34.47 -33.78
N TYR A 118 37.26 33.46 -33.36
CA TYR A 118 37.82 32.24 -32.76
C TYR A 118 38.84 31.58 -33.70
N TYR A 119 40.09 31.46 -33.25
CA TYR A 119 41.09 30.62 -33.91
C TYR A 119 40.65 29.16 -33.77
N ARG A 120 40.14 28.65 -34.89
CA ARG A 120 39.43 27.38 -35.08
C ARG A 120 40.14 26.11 -34.58
N SER A 121 41.39 26.19 -34.12
CA SER A 121 42.20 25.03 -33.73
C SER A 121 42.09 24.65 -32.23
N VAL A 122 41.92 25.61 -31.30
CA VAL A 122 41.90 25.31 -29.85
C VAL A 122 40.47 25.10 -29.33
N ASP A 123 39.50 25.85 -29.85
CA ASP A 123 38.10 25.76 -29.37
C ASP A 123 37.36 24.53 -29.91
N LYS A 124 37.75 23.98 -31.07
CA LYS A 124 37.13 22.77 -31.63
C LYS A 124 37.28 21.55 -30.73
N VAL A 125 38.38 21.45 -29.97
CA VAL A 125 38.61 20.31 -29.06
C VAL A 125 37.73 20.46 -27.81
N LYS A 126 37.68 21.65 -27.21
CA LYS A 126 36.76 21.94 -26.09
C LYS A 126 35.30 21.78 -26.50
N GLN A 127 34.92 22.27 -27.68
CA GLN A 127 33.55 22.20 -28.18
C GLN A 127 33.09 20.77 -28.50
N ARG A 128 33.98 19.90 -28.99
CA ARG A 128 33.67 18.47 -29.19
C ARG A 128 33.58 17.70 -27.87
N LEU A 129 34.38 18.08 -26.87
CA LEU A 129 34.32 17.50 -25.53
C LEU A 129 33.03 17.93 -24.81
N ASP A 130 32.67 19.22 -24.85
CA ASP A 130 31.42 19.76 -24.29
C ASP A 130 30.20 19.20 -25.00
N GLN A 131 30.23 19.07 -26.33
CA GLN A 131 29.15 18.43 -27.08
C GLN A 131 29.01 16.95 -26.68
N GLY A 132 30.12 16.22 -26.52
CA GLY A 132 30.10 14.84 -26.04
C GLY A 132 29.57 14.69 -24.60
N LEU A 133 29.99 15.58 -23.70
CA LEU A 133 29.50 15.62 -22.31
C LEU A 133 28.01 15.98 -22.25
N SER A 134 27.56 16.99 -23.01
CA SER A 134 26.15 17.36 -23.07
C SER A 134 25.27 16.22 -23.62
N LEU A 135 25.75 15.49 -24.64
CA LEU A 135 25.08 14.31 -25.18
C LEU A 135 24.98 13.19 -24.12
N PHE A 136 26.01 13.00 -23.31
CA PHE A 136 26.03 12.03 -22.22
C PHE A 136 25.02 12.37 -21.12
N PHE A 137 24.97 13.64 -20.69
CA PHE A 137 23.97 14.11 -19.73
C PHE A 137 22.54 13.96 -20.26
N VAL A 138 22.30 14.35 -21.52
CA VAL A 138 20.99 14.18 -22.17
C VAL A 138 20.61 12.69 -22.26
N LEU A 139 21.55 11.80 -22.57
CA LEU A 139 21.31 10.36 -22.59
C LEU A 139 20.96 9.81 -21.20
N ILE A 140 21.65 10.28 -20.16
CA ILE A 140 21.35 9.91 -18.77
C ILE A 140 19.95 10.39 -18.38
N ASP A 141 19.58 11.62 -18.70
CA ASP A 141 18.26 12.18 -18.37
C ASP A 141 17.14 11.41 -19.09
N VAL A 142 17.33 11.08 -20.36
CA VAL A 142 16.38 10.26 -21.13
C VAL A 142 16.31 8.83 -20.59
N MET A 143 17.44 8.23 -20.19
CA MET A 143 17.47 6.91 -19.57
C MET A 143 16.78 6.90 -18.21
N LEU A 144 17.00 7.92 -17.38
CA LEU A 144 16.33 8.11 -16.09
C LEU A 144 14.83 8.30 -16.27
N LEU A 145 14.39 9.18 -17.17
CA LEU A 145 12.99 9.38 -17.51
C LEU A 145 12.35 8.10 -18.05
N GLY A 146 13.04 7.37 -18.91
CA GLY A 146 12.58 6.10 -19.47
C GLY A 146 12.44 5.01 -18.40
N MET A 147 13.46 4.83 -17.55
CA MET A 147 13.42 3.91 -16.41
C MET A 147 12.29 4.26 -15.44
N PHE A 148 12.07 5.56 -15.20
CA PHE A 148 11.01 6.07 -14.33
C PHE A 148 9.61 5.91 -14.95
N ALA A 149 9.47 6.09 -16.27
CA ALA A 149 8.23 5.83 -17.01
C ALA A 149 7.86 4.34 -17.05
N ILE A 150 8.86 3.45 -17.19
CA ILE A 150 8.67 1.99 -17.09
C ILE A 150 8.17 1.61 -15.69
N LEU A 151 8.68 2.29 -14.65
CA LEU A 151 8.24 2.13 -13.26
C LEU A 151 6.76 2.51 -13.08
N ALA A 152 6.31 3.56 -13.78
CA ALA A 152 4.93 4.02 -13.76
C ALA A 152 3.98 3.09 -14.54
N ALA A 153 4.42 2.55 -15.68
CA ALA A 153 3.58 1.79 -16.60
C ALA A 153 3.44 0.31 -16.22
N LYS A 154 4.51 -0.32 -15.72
CA LYS A 154 4.52 -1.75 -15.37
C LYS A 154 4.22 -2.04 -13.90
N GLY A 155 4.04 -1.01 -13.07
CA GLY A 155 3.82 -1.14 -11.64
C GLY A 155 5.09 -1.51 -10.89
N THR A 156 5.19 -1.04 -9.64
CA THR A 156 6.36 -1.26 -8.78
C THR A 156 6.60 -2.74 -8.49
N GLU A 157 5.59 -3.61 -8.57
CA GLU A 157 5.72 -5.05 -8.35
C GLU A 157 6.70 -5.72 -9.34
N TYR A 158 6.67 -5.32 -10.61
CA TYR A 158 7.58 -5.85 -11.63
C TYR A 158 9.04 -5.43 -11.39
N VAL A 159 9.23 -4.18 -10.94
CA VAL A 159 10.55 -3.59 -10.71
C VAL A 159 11.13 -4.05 -9.37
N MET A 160 10.31 -4.15 -8.32
CA MET A 160 10.71 -4.66 -7.00
C MET A 160 11.03 -6.16 -7.06
N GLY A 161 10.28 -6.95 -7.83
CA GLY A 161 10.58 -8.37 -8.05
C GLY A 161 11.89 -8.60 -8.82
N LYS A 162 12.33 -7.63 -9.63
CA LYS A 162 13.61 -7.69 -10.35
C LYS A 162 14.77 -7.08 -9.55
N LEU A 163 14.50 -6.03 -8.75
CA LEU A 163 15.49 -5.37 -7.88
C LEU A 163 15.81 -6.19 -6.63
N SER A 164 14.85 -6.91 -6.04
CA SER A 164 15.11 -7.80 -4.90
C SER A 164 16.12 -8.90 -5.23
N LYS A 165 16.25 -9.25 -6.52
CA LYS A 165 17.26 -10.17 -7.02
C LYS A 165 18.70 -9.64 -6.93
N TYR A 166 18.88 -8.31 -6.87
CA TYR A 166 20.20 -7.67 -6.90
C TYR A 166 20.53 -6.84 -5.66
N VAL A 167 19.53 -6.41 -4.87
CA VAL A 167 19.75 -5.54 -3.70
C VAL A 167 19.02 -6.11 -2.47
N PRO A 168 19.74 -6.72 -1.51
CA PRO A 168 19.13 -7.36 -0.34
C PRO A 168 18.52 -6.37 0.67
N PHE A 169 18.89 -5.09 0.62
CA PHE A 169 18.45 -4.03 1.54
C PHE A 169 16.92 -3.76 1.52
N PHE A 170 16.25 -4.02 0.39
CA PHE A 170 14.81 -3.71 0.24
C PHE A 170 13.89 -4.88 0.64
N SER A 171 14.43 -6.05 0.98
CA SER A 171 13.65 -7.23 1.37
C SER A 171 12.91 -7.07 2.71
N THR A 172 13.35 -6.14 3.56
CA THR A 172 12.79 -5.93 4.91
C THR A 172 11.48 -5.13 4.92
N PHE A 173 11.17 -4.41 3.83
CA PHE A 173 9.94 -3.59 3.74
C PHE A 173 8.74 -4.35 3.15
N VAL A 174 8.91 -5.61 2.75
CA VAL A 174 7.91 -6.42 2.04
C VAL A 174 7.24 -7.47 2.94
N ASN A 175 7.59 -7.54 4.23
CA ASN A 175 6.99 -8.49 5.18
C ASN A 175 5.98 -7.82 6.12
#